data_AF-A0A7X7N448-F1
#
_entry.id   AF-A0A7X7N448-F1
#
_cell.length_a   1.000
_cell.length_b   1.000
_cell.length_c   1.000
_cell.angle_alpha   90.00
_cell.angle_beta   90.00
_cell.angle_gamma   90.00
#
_symmetry.space_group_name_H-M   'P 1'
#
loop_
_entity.id
_entity.type
_entity.pdbx_description
1 polymer ?
#
loop_
_entity_poly.entity_id
_entity_poly.type
_entity_poly.pdbx_seq_one_letter_code
_entity_poly.pdbx_strand_id
1 'polypeptide(L)'
;MKDEKKAEVHLPAASGNSINTRQTNDSFFSVAKICETAISSVLKETRQKNMQISLSIDPSVPHLLKGDATQLRNVLRTALVNEMTGTPSGPIALSAVTGRFSPPVVEIRFSISGAGTPFSFRLPFEDASEEQRSPGQRNHQENTASPSAETPILFLM
;
A
#
# COMPACT_ATOMS: atom_id res chain seq x y z
N MET A 1 16.98 8.35 73.79
CA MET A 1 17.74 8.22 72.53
C MET A 1 17.30 6.92 71.88
N LYS A 2 16.58 7.02 70.76
CA LYS A 2 17.09 6.73 69.39
C LYS A 2 16.68 5.32 68.98
N ASP A 3 15.65 5.20 68.17
CA ASP A 3 15.74 4.92 66.72
C ASP A 3 15.23 3.46 66.55
N GLU A 4 14.45 3.01 65.58
CA GLU A 4 13.85 3.57 64.38
C GLU A 4 12.81 2.53 63.89
N LYS A 5 11.77 3.00 63.20
CA LYS A 5 10.75 2.19 62.54
C LYS A 5 11.37 1.16 61.58
N LYS A 6 10.91 -0.10 61.64
CA LYS A 6 11.00 -1.03 60.50
C LYS A 6 9.59 -1.33 59.97
N ALA A 7 9.04 -0.36 59.24
CA ALA A 7 7.90 -0.59 58.35
C ALA A 7 8.48 -0.90 56.96
N GLU A 8 8.61 -2.19 56.66
CA GLU A 8 9.04 -2.64 55.34
C GLU A 8 7.84 -2.51 54.39
N VAL A 9 7.82 -1.41 53.65
CA VAL A 9 6.84 -1.15 52.60
C VAL A 9 7.16 -2.08 51.44
N HIS A 10 6.29 -3.08 51.24
CA HIS A 10 6.29 -3.91 50.05
C HIS A 10 5.85 -3.05 48.86
N LEU A 11 6.82 -2.54 48.10
CA LEU A 11 6.60 -1.95 46.79
C LEU A 11 6.36 -3.10 45.80
N PRO A 12 5.19 -3.22 45.14
CA PRO A 12 5.10 -4.08 43.97
C PRO A 12 6.01 -3.48 42.88
N ALA A 13 6.98 -4.27 42.45
CA ALA A 13 7.87 -3.98 41.35
C ALA A 13 7.07 -3.44 40.16
N ALA A 14 7.54 -2.33 39.62
CA ALA A 14 6.92 -1.63 38.51
C ALA A 14 6.58 -2.61 37.39
N SER A 15 5.27 -2.68 37.11
CA SER A 15 4.67 -3.26 35.92
C SER A 15 5.57 -3.01 34.72
N GLY A 16 6.19 -4.08 34.21
CA GLY A 16 6.93 -4.04 32.96
C GLY A 16 5.99 -3.52 31.90
N ASN A 17 6.20 -2.26 31.50
CA ASN A 17 5.43 -1.65 30.43
C ASN A 17 5.52 -2.57 29.22
N SER A 18 4.37 -3.15 28.86
CA SER A 18 4.15 -3.77 27.56
C SER A 18 4.64 -2.80 26.50
N ILE A 19 5.84 -3.05 25.99
CA ILE A 19 6.21 -2.57 24.66
C ILE A 19 5.16 -3.18 23.76
N ASN A 20 4.20 -2.35 23.39
CA ASN A 20 3.13 -2.67 22.46
C ASN A 20 3.84 -2.94 21.13
N THR A 21 4.25 -4.19 20.91
CA THR A 21 4.76 -4.67 19.64
C THR A 21 3.65 -4.40 18.65
N ARG A 22 3.77 -3.31 17.90
CA ARG A 22 2.91 -3.06 16.74
C ARG A 22 3.01 -4.31 15.89
N GLN A 23 1.98 -5.15 15.92
CA GLN A 23 1.84 -6.25 14.97
C GLN A 23 1.83 -5.60 13.60
N THR A 24 2.95 -5.70 12.88
CA THR A 24 3.00 -5.34 11.46
C THR A 24 2.16 -6.38 10.75
N ASN A 25 0.94 -6.00 10.38
CA ASN A 25 0.06 -6.84 9.58
C ASN A 25 0.53 -6.72 8.13
N ASP A 26 1.60 -7.45 7.85
CA ASP A 26 2.25 -7.45 6.57
C ASP A 26 1.36 -8.20 5.55
N SER A 27 0.92 -7.48 4.52
CA SER A 27 -0.04 -7.94 3.53
C SER A 27 0.37 -7.47 2.14
N PHE A 28 -0.03 -8.20 1.11
CA PHE A 28 0.12 -7.75 -0.26
C PHE A 28 -0.95 -6.71 -0.61
N PHE A 29 -0.55 -5.62 -1.26
CA PHE A 29 -1.46 -4.57 -1.69
C PHE A 29 -0.94 -3.82 -2.91
N SER A 30 -1.87 -3.19 -3.63
CA SER A 30 -1.55 -2.25 -4.71
C SER A 30 -1.63 -0.82 -4.20
N VAL A 31 -0.58 -0.02 -4.45
CA VAL A 31 -0.53 1.40 -4.03
C VAL A 31 -1.72 2.19 -4.55
N ALA A 32 -2.07 1.99 -5.83
CA ALA A 32 -3.23 2.61 -6.46
C ALA A 32 -4.51 2.33 -5.68
N LYS A 33 -4.76 1.07 -5.33
CA LYS A 33 -6.00 0.68 -4.65
C LYS A 33 -6.11 1.28 -3.25
N ILE A 34 -5.01 1.33 -2.51
CA ILE A 34 -4.97 1.95 -1.19
C ILE A 34 -5.23 3.45 -1.29
N CYS A 35 -4.60 4.15 -2.24
CA CYS A 35 -4.83 5.58 -2.48
C CYS A 35 -6.29 5.88 -2.85
N GLU A 36 -6.86 5.14 -3.82
CA GLU A 36 -8.26 5.26 -4.24
C GLU A 36 -9.25 5.05 -3.09
N THR A 37 -9.01 4.02 -2.28
CA THR A 37 -9.87 3.67 -1.14
C THR A 37 -9.79 4.74 -0.06
N ALA A 38 -8.59 5.26 0.23
CA ALA A 38 -8.39 6.34 1.16
C ALA A 38 -9.11 7.62 0.71
N ILE A 39 -8.92 8.02 -0.55
CA ILE A 39 -9.63 9.16 -1.17
C ILE A 39 -11.15 9.01 -1.04
N SER A 40 -11.68 7.86 -1.48
CA SER A 40 -13.12 7.59 -1.46
C SER A 40 -13.70 7.59 -0.05
N SER A 41 -12.94 7.07 0.93
CA SER A 41 -13.34 7.06 2.33
C SER A 41 -13.41 8.47 2.90
N VAL A 42 -12.40 9.29 2.65
CA VAL A 42 -12.33 10.66 3.18
C VAL A 42 -13.41 11.55 2.55
N LEU A 43 -13.65 11.44 1.23
CA LEU A 43 -14.72 12.19 0.56
C LEU A 43 -16.11 11.87 1.13
N LYS A 44 -16.34 10.60 1.50
CA LYS A 44 -17.58 10.17 2.18
C LYS A 44 -17.67 10.71 3.61
N GLU A 45 -16.59 10.61 4.37
CA GLU A 45 -16.49 11.03 5.79
C GLU A 45 -16.70 12.54 5.94
N THR A 46 -16.03 13.34 5.10
CA THR A 46 -16.06 14.81 5.16
C THR A 46 -17.26 15.44 4.47
N ARG A 47 -18.09 14.64 3.77
CA ARG A 47 -19.19 15.08 2.89
C ARG A 47 -18.76 16.05 1.77
N GLN A 48 -17.47 16.11 1.46
CA GLN A 48 -16.86 16.97 0.43
C GLN A 48 -16.97 16.35 -0.97
N LYS A 49 -18.18 15.94 -1.40
CA LYS A 49 -18.39 15.21 -2.67
C LYS A 49 -17.92 15.96 -3.94
N ASN A 50 -17.71 17.27 -3.85
CA ASN A 50 -17.30 18.13 -4.96
C ASN A 50 -15.81 18.51 -4.93
N MET A 51 -15.03 18.00 -3.97
CA MET A 51 -13.59 18.24 -3.91
C MET A 51 -12.87 17.48 -5.03
N GLN A 52 -12.11 18.19 -5.86
CA GLN A 52 -11.32 17.55 -6.92
C GLN A 52 -10.02 17.03 -6.33
N ILE A 53 -9.81 15.72 -6.38
CA ILE A 53 -8.54 15.10 -5.97
C ILE A 53 -7.90 14.44 -7.18
N SER A 54 -6.68 14.85 -7.51
CA SER A 54 -5.87 14.24 -8.55
C SER A 54 -4.93 13.21 -7.93
N LEU A 55 -4.97 11.97 -8.43
CA LEU A 55 -4.04 10.91 -8.05
C LEU A 55 -3.02 10.72 -9.17
N SER A 56 -1.73 10.81 -8.83
CA SER A 56 -0.63 10.53 -9.74
C SER A 56 0.31 9.48 -9.12
N ILE A 57 0.57 8.40 -9.84
CA ILE A 57 1.47 7.34 -9.39
C ILE A 57 2.55 7.22 -10.46
N ASP A 58 3.80 7.39 -10.06
CA ASP A 58 4.93 7.26 -10.96
C ASP A 58 5.02 5.83 -11.49
N PRO A 59 5.28 5.60 -12.79
CA PRO A 59 5.37 4.26 -13.37
C PRO A 59 6.52 3.41 -12.80
N SER A 60 7.48 4.04 -12.11
CA SER A 60 8.56 3.32 -11.40
C SER A 60 8.10 2.75 -10.06
N VAL A 61 6.87 3.05 -9.61
CA VAL A 61 6.29 2.47 -8.39
C VAL A 61 5.81 1.06 -8.70
N PRO A 62 6.29 0.03 -7.98
CA PRO A 62 5.85 -1.33 -8.23
C PRO A 62 4.35 -1.50 -8.00
N HIS A 63 3.68 -2.22 -8.90
CA HIS A 63 2.22 -2.38 -8.87
C HIS A 63 1.73 -3.21 -7.68
N LEU A 64 2.59 -4.07 -7.14
CA LEU A 64 2.32 -4.89 -5.98
C LEU A 64 3.45 -4.75 -4.97
N LEU A 65 3.05 -4.41 -3.74
CA LEU A 65 3.96 -4.27 -2.62
C LEU A 65 3.49 -5.13 -1.47
N LYS A 66 4.43 -5.42 -0.59
CA LYS A 66 4.18 -6.13 0.65
C LYS A 66 4.60 -5.24 1.83
N GLY A 67 3.71 -5.12 2.81
CA GLY A 67 3.84 -4.19 3.93
C GLY A 67 2.55 -4.00 4.71
N ASP A 68 2.53 -3.04 5.64
CA ASP A 68 1.33 -2.70 6.42
C ASP A 68 0.39 -1.77 5.64
N ALA A 69 -0.51 -2.39 4.87
CA ALA A 69 -1.54 -1.69 4.10
C ALA A 69 -2.48 -0.84 4.98
N THR A 70 -2.71 -1.25 6.24
CA THR A 70 -3.59 -0.53 7.16
C THR A 70 -2.94 0.72 7.70
N GLN A 71 -1.66 0.64 8.05
CA GLN A 71 -0.86 1.80 8.42
C GLN A 71 -0.81 2.81 7.26
N LEU A 72 -0.49 2.37 6.04
CA LEU A 72 -0.45 3.25 4.87
C LEU A 72 -1.80 3.95 4.65
N ARG A 73 -2.90 3.19 4.67
CA ARG A 73 -4.26 3.76 4.54
C ARG A 73 -4.54 4.80 5.63
N ASN A 74 -4.17 4.54 6.88
CA ASN A 74 -4.44 5.45 7.98
C ASN A 74 -3.62 6.75 7.91
N VAL A 75 -2.35 6.65 7.50
CA VAL A 75 -1.50 7.82 7.27
C VAL A 75 -2.06 8.67 6.13
N LEU A 76 -2.40 8.05 5.00
CA LEU A 76 -3.02 8.74 3.86
C LEU A 76 -4.35 9.41 4.24
N ARG A 77 -5.22 8.69 4.97
CA ARG A 77 -6.51 9.23 5.43
C ARG A 77 -6.30 10.46 6.31
N THR A 78 -5.43 10.37 7.31
CA THR A 78 -5.15 11.48 8.23
C THR A 78 -4.61 12.69 7.47
N ALA A 79 -3.66 12.48 6.56
CA ALA A 79 -3.09 13.56 5.77
C ALA A 79 -4.12 14.19 4.80
N LEU A 80 -4.96 13.38 4.15
CA LEU A 80 -6.03 13.88 3.27
C LEU A 80 -7.09 14.68 4.03
N VAL A 81 -7.50 14.23 5.23
CA VAL A 81 -8.44 14.98 6.07
C VAL A 81 -7.86 16.34 6.45
N ASN A 82 -6.58 16.38 6.84
CA ASN A 82 -5.90 17.63 7.19
C ASN A 82 -5.86 18.58 5.98
N GLU A 83 -5.49 18.08 4.80
CA GLU A 83 -5.42 18.89 3.59
C GLU A 83 -6.78 19.38 3.11
N MET A 84 -7.84 18.56 3.20
CA MET A 84 -9.20 19.00 2.90
C MET A 84 -9.71 20.04 3.88
N THR A 85 -9.41 19.90 5.16
CA THR A 85 -9.83 20.86 6.18
C THR A 85 -9.17 22.23 5.95
N GLY A 86 -7.91 22.23 5.50
CA GLY A 86 -7.17 23.45 5.15
C GLY A 86 -7.45 24.00 3.75
N THR A 87 -8.15 23.25 2.89
CA THR A 87 -8.45 23.63 1.50
C THR A 87 -9.95 23.95 1.38
N PRO A 88 -10.38 25.20 1.65
CA PRO A 88 -11.80 25.57 1.59
C PRO A 88 -12.39 25.42 0.18
N SER A 89 -11.57 25.54 -0.85
CA SER A 89 -11.89 25.29 -2.25
C SER A 89 -10.60 25.10 -3.05
N GLY A 90 -10.64 24.26 -4.08
CA GLY A 90 -9.51 24.01 -4.97
C GLY A 90 -9.12 22.53 -5.06
N PRO A 91 -8.25 22.18 -6.02
CA PRO A 91 -7.82 20.79 -6.20
C PRO A 91 -6.82 20.38 -5.12
N ILE A 92 -6.87 19.10 -4.74
CA ILE A 92 -5.84 18.45 -3.92
C ILE A 92 -5.12 17.43 -4.81
N ALA A 93 -3.80 17.44 -4.80
CA ALA A 93 -2.96 16.47 -5.50
C ALA A 93 -2.40 15.46 -4.50
N LEU A 94 -2.60 14.17 -4.77
CA LEU A 94 -1.89 13.07 -4.12
C LEU A 94 -0.97 12.42 -5.14
N SER A 95 0.32 12.35 -4.82
CA SER A 95 1.32 11.70 -5.65
C SER A 95 2.08 10.62 -4.88
N ALA A 96 2.45 9.55 -5.60
CA ALA A 96 3.32 8.49 -5.12
C ALA A 96 4.49 8.32 -6.09
N VAL A 97 5.72 8.48 -5.59
CA VAL A 97 6.94 8.40 -6.39
C VAL A 97 7.93 7.46 -5.72
N THR A 98 8.58 6.61 -6.51
CA THR A 98 9.66 5.75 -6.02
C THR A 98 10.85 6.61 -5.60
N GLY A 99 11.30 6.39 -4.36
CA GLY A 99 12.49 7.00 -3.79
C GLY A 99 13.72 6.13 -4.04
N ARG A 100 14.34 5.67 -2.95
CA ARG A 100 15.46 4.73 -3.04
C ARG A 100 14.96 3.32 -3.28
N PHE A 101 15.53 2.65 -4.26
CA PHE A 101 15.33 1.23 -4.52
C PHE A 101 16.54 0.46 -4.00
N SER A 102 16.33 -0.38 -2.99
CA SER A 102 17.35 -1.21 -2.34
C SER A 102 16.80 -2.63 -2.16
N PRO A 103 16.86 -3.49 -3.19
CA PRO A 103 16.25 -4.82 -3.16
C PRO A 103 16.54 -5.60 -1.86
N PRO A 104 15.52 -6.23 -1.24
CA PRO A 104 14.13 -6.37 -1.71
C PRO A 104 13.21 -5.18 -1.36
N VAL A 105 13.74 -4.11 -0.77
CA VAL A 105 12.97 -2.99 -0.22
C VAL A 105 12.94 -1.80 -1.20
N VAL A 106 11.75 -1.26 -1.42
CA VAL A 106 11.51 -0.02 -2.15
C VAL A 106 10.98 1.05 -1.19
N GLU A 107 11.65 2.20 -1.15
CA GLU A 107 11.12 3.38 -0.46
C GLU A 107 10.17 4.13 -1.40
N ILE A 108 8.95 4.37 -0.96
CA ILE A 108 7.98 5.18 -1.71
C ILE A 108 7.74 6.48 -0.97
N ARG A 109 7.84 7.60 -1.68
CA ARG A 109 7.45 8.91 -1.20
C ARG A 109 6.03 9.20 -1.61
N PHE A 110 5.19 9.48 -0.62
CA PHE A 110 3.86 10.03 -0.82
C PHE A 110 3.90 11.52 -0.56
N SER A 111 3.24 12.29 -1.41
CA SER A 111 3.12 13.74 -1.28
C SER A 111 1.67 14.16 -1.53
N ILE A 112 1.10 14.87 -0.57
CA ILE A 112 -0.24 15.46 -0.64
C ILE A 112 -0.09 16.98 -0.59
N SER A 113 -0.71 17.67 -1.54
CA SER A 113 -0.66 19.11 -1.66
C SER A 113 -2.02 19.66 -2.07
N GLY A 114 -2.53 20.64 -1.34
CA GLY A 114 -3.65 21.49 -1.74
C GLY A 114 -3.38 22.95 -1.45
N ALA A 115 -4.39 23.68 -1.00
CA ALA A 115 -4.23 25.02 -0.41
C ALA A 115 -3.86 24.97 1.09
N GLY A 116 -3.91 23.76 1.68
CA GLY A 116 -3.49 23.47 3.04
C GLY A 116 -1.96 23.43 3.22
N THR A 117 -1.50 22.66 4.19
CA THR A 117 -0.07 22.51 4.51
C THR A 117 0.46 21.24 3.85
N PRO A 118 1.25 21.34 2.77
CA PRO A 118 1.68 20.18 2.02
C PRO A 118 2.39 19.17 2.92
N PHE A 119 1.95 17.91 2.84
CA PHE A 119 2.46 16.83 3.66
C PHE A 119 3.11 15.78 2.80
N SER A 120 4.34 15.41 3.12
CA SER A 120 5.06 14.35 2.43
C SER A 120 5.69 13.41 3.44
N PHE A 121 5.60 12.12 3.16
CA PHE A 121 6.19 11.08 3.99
C PHE A 121 6.74 9.96 3.13
N ARG A 122 7.61 9.13 3.72
CA ARG A 122 8.21 7.99 3.04
C ARG A 122 7.97 6.74 3.85
N LEU A 123 7.67 5.65 3.17
CA LEU A 123 7.54 4.33 3.78
C LEU A 123 8.33 3.30 2.97
N PRO A 124 9.08 2.42 3.64
CA PRO A 124 9.68 1.25 3.01
C PRO A 124 8.62 0.17 2.80
N PHE A 125 8.67 -0.51 1.66
CA PHE A 125 7.87 -1.68 1.34
C PHE A 125 8.74 -2.74 0.67
N GLU A 126 8.34 -4.00 0.74
CA GLU A 126 8.95 -5.05 -0.08
C GLU A 126 8.33 -5.03 -1.48
N ASP A 127 9.16 -5.07 -2.53
CA ASP A 127 8.67 -5.23 -3.90
C ASP A 127 8.25 -6.67 -4.14
N ALA A 128 6.95 -6.87 -4.36
CA ALA A 128 6.35 -8.18 -4.58
C ALA A 128 5.91 -8.38 -6.03
N SER A 129 6.33 -7.50 -6.95
CA SER A 129 5.87 -7.52 -8.35
C SER A 129 6.27 -8.80 -9.10
N GLU A 130 7.37 -9.43 -8.69
CA GLU A 130 7.87 -10.69 -9.26
C GLU A 130 7.13 -11.93 -8.72
N GLU A 131 6.58 -11.88 -7.50
CA GLU A 131 5.91 -13.03 -6.83
C GLU A 131 4.59 -13.42 -7.54
N GLN A 132 3.94 -12.49 -8.26
CA GLN A 132 2.73 -12.77 -9.05
C GLN A 132 3.02 -13.12 -10.52
N ARG A 133 4.29 -13.09 -10.98
CA ARG A 133 4.64 -13.49 -12.36
C ARG A 133 4.60 -14.99 -12.60
N SER A 134 4.26 -15.80 -11.60
CA SER A 134 4.14 -17.26 -11.74
C SER A 134 2.72 -17.76 -11.48
N PRO A 135 1.88 -17.84 -12.52
CA PRO A 135 1.08 -19.03 -12.75
C PRO A 135 1.86 -19.91 -13.73
N GLY A 136 2.20 -21.13 -13.30
CA GLY A 136 2.74 -22.13 -14.21
C GLY A 136 1.75 -22.44 -15.34
N GLN A 137 1.90 -21.78 -16.48
CA GLN A 137 1.39 -22.25 -17.76
C GLN A 137 2.52 -22.98 -18.49
N ARG A 138 2.75 -24.24 -18.11
CA ARG A 138 3.20 -25.23 -19.10
C ARG A 138 1.99 -25.50 -20.00
N ASN A 139 1.91 -24.79 -21.12
CA ASN A 139 1.02 -25.18 -22.20
C ASN A 139 1.54 -26.51 -22.78
N HIS A 140 1.06 -27.64 -22.26
CA HIS A 140 0.97 -28.87 -23.05
C HIS A 140 -0.23 -28.68 -23.99
N GLN A 141 0.04 -28.17 -25.19
CA GLN A 141 -0.85 -28.37 -26.32
C GLN A 141 -0.19 -29.44 -27.18
N GLU A 142 -0.46 -30.69 -26.81
CA GLU A 142 -0.14 -31.85 -27.63
C GLU A 142 -1.00 -31.75 -28.89
N ASN A 143 -0.34 -31.43 -30.01
CA ASN A 143 -0.90 -31.50 -31.35
C ASN A 143 -1.32 -32.95 -31.63
N THR A 144 -2.57 -33.29 -31.37
CA THR A 144 -3.24 -34.43 -31.99
C THR A 144 -4.22 -33.88 -33.03
N ALA A 145 -3.66 -33.47 -34.16
CA ALA A 145 -4.44 -33.22 -35.36
C ALA A 145 -4.95 -34.57 -35.88
N SER A 146 -6.24 -34.84 -35.66
CA SER A 146 -6.98 -35.88 -36.38
C SER A 146 -6.95 -35.59 -37.89
N PRO A 147 -6.63 -36.57 -38.76
CA PRO A 147 -6.74 -36.39 -40.20
C PRO A 147 -8.16 -36.75 -40.64
N SER A 148 -8.90 -35.79 -41.19
CA SER A 148 -10.04 -36.12 -42.04
C SER A 148 -10.23 -35.12 -43.16
N ALA A 149 -10.25 -35.72 -44.35
CA ALA A 149 -10.70 -35.23 -45.64
C ALA A 149 -9.79 -34.19 -46.31
N GLU A 150 -9.23 -34.53 -47.47
CA GLU A 150 -9.88 -34.30 -48.78
C GLU A 150 -8.87 -34.62 -49.91
N THR A 151 -9.26 -35.55 -50.78
CA THR A 151 -8.69 -35.77 -52.12
C THR A 151 -8.99 -34.52 -52.98
N PRO A 152 -8.09 -34.11 -53.90
CA PRO A 152 -8.02 -34.79 -55.20
C PRO A 152 -6.60 -34.86 -55.80
N ILE A 153 -6.31 -35.92 -56.57
CA ILE A 153 -5.18 -35.92 -57.51
C ILE A 153 -5.75 -36.19 -58.90
N LEU A 154 -5.69 -35.17 -59.76
CA LEU A 154 -5.84 -35.27 -61.20
C LEU A 154 -4.73 -34.44 -61.85
N PHE A 155 -3.80 -35.09 -62.55
CA PHE A 155 -3.13 -34.71 -63.81
C PHE A 155 -2.05 -35.78 -64.10
N LEU A 156 -2.29 -36.69 -65.05
CA LEU A 156 -1.93 -36.63 -66.48
C LEU A 156 -0.45 -36.97 -66.76
N MET A 157 -0.20 -38.17 -67.29
CA MET A 157 0.75 -38.51 -68.36
C MET A 157 0.30 -39.80 -69.03
#